data_AF-A0AAE3GZN5-F1
#
_entry.id   AF-A0AAE3GZN5-F1
#
_cell.length_a   1.000
_cell.length_b   1.000
_cell.length_c   1.000
_cell.angle_alpha   90.00
_cell.angle_beta   90.00
_cell.angle_gamma   90.00
#
_symmetry.space_group_name_H-M   'P 1'
#
loop_
_entity.id
_entity.type
_entity.pdbx_description
1 polymer ?
#
loop_
_entity_poly.entity_id
_entity_poly.type
_entity_poly.pdbx_seq_one_letter_code
_entity_poly.pdbx_strand_id
1 'polypeptide(L)'
;MEALIYPETARSRTNTRFWLKKPILQMGAVGADVLELQKLLTRRGVYTGPIGGYFDMCVRDAVIEFQHRVFLREDGIVGALTWQALDRGAPVNMPVLRYGSKDGAAITLQWVLRCTGDYQVSIDGDFGDRTETAVKSFQQSHSLVVDGIVGEETWNALSLAHNRVHAQEMSNQRSA
;
A
#
# COMPACT_ATOMS: atom_id res chain seq x y z
N MET A 1 -17.99 -11.45 39.08
CA MET A 1 -18.82 -11.06 37.92
C MET A 1 -19.26 -9.64 38.23
N GLU A 2 -18.99 -8.58 37.46
CA GLU A 2 -18.88 -8.38 36.02
C GLU A 2 -17.94 -7.18 35.76
N ALA A 3 -17.00 -7.35 34.83
CA ALA A 3 -16.98 -6.76 33.48
C ALA A 3 -16.45 -5.31 33.45
N LEU A 4 -15.16 -5.22 33.09
CA LEU A 4 -14.36 -4.02 32.97
C LEU A 4 -14.87 -3.11 31.85
N ILE A 5 -14.95 -1.81 32.19
CA ILE A 5 -15.16 -0.70 31.28
C ILE A 5 -13.90 -0.57 30.39
N TYR A 6 -14.05 -0.76 29.09
CA TYR A 6 -13.08 -0.30 28.09
C TYR A 6 -13.77 0.74 27.19
N PRO A 7 -13.19 1.94 27.01
CA PRO A 7 -13.77 2.99 26.17
C PRO A 7 -13.70 2.61 24.70
N GLU A 8 -14.82 2.82 24.01
CA GLU A 8 -15.07 2.55 22.61
C GLU A 8 -14.24 3.48 21.70
N THR A 9 -12.99 3.11 21.44
CA THR A 9 -12.15 3.76 20.42
C THR A 9 -11.96 2.85 19.21
N ALA A 10 -13.03 2.69 18.42
CA ALA A 10 -12.91 2.26 17.03
C ALA A 10 -14.06 2.86 16.22
N ARG A 11 -13.80 3.98 15.54
CA ARG A 11 -14.58 4.43 14.39
C ARG A 11 -14.85 3.22 13.50
N SER A 12 -16.10 2.75 13.47
CA SER A 12 -16.52 1.71 12.54
C SER A 12 -16.23 2.17 11.13
N ARG A 13 -15.19 1.55 10.57
CA ARG A 13 -14.74 1.65 9.20
C ARG A 13 -15.91 1.30 8.27
N THR A 14 -16.11 2.17 7.31
CA THR A 14 -17.14 2.15 6.27
C THR A 14 -17.19 0.82 5.50
N ASN A 15 -18.35 0.17 5.60
CA ASN A 15 -19.05 -0.58 4.55
C ASN A 15 -18.20 -1.39 3.54
N THR A 16 -17.80 -2.60 3.94
CA THR A 16 -17.09 -3.61 3.13
C THR A 16 -17.82 -4.09 1.85
N ARG A 17 -19.03 -3.59 1.54
CA ARG A 17 -19.79 -3.94 0.32
C ARG A 17 -19.81 -2.86 -0.77
N PHE A 18 -19.26 -1.67 -0.51
CA PHE A 18 -19.37 -0.54 -1.44
C PHE A 18 -18.47 -0.68 -2.67
N TRP A 19 -17.23 -1.14 -2.48
CA TRP A 19 -16.20 -1.24 -3.54
C TRP A 19 -16.42 -2.40 -4.52
N LEU A 20 -17.18 -3.43 -4.11
CA LEU A 20 -17.58 -4.54 -4.99
C LEU A 20 -18.57 -4.12 -6.09
N LYS A 21 -19.22 -2.97 -5.93
CA LYS A 21 -20.16 -2.42 -6.91
C LYS A 21 -19.55 -1.35 -7.81
N LYS A 22 -18.31 -0.95 -7.56
CA LYS A 22 -17.63 0.07 -8.37
C LYS A 22 -17.17 -0.54 -9.70
N PRO A 23 -17.37 0.16 -10.83
CA PRO A 23 -16.91 -0.31 -12.11
C PRO A 23 -15.38 -0.36 -12.16
N ILE A 24 -14.86 -1.24 -13.02
CA ILE A 24 -13.44 -1.23 -13.36
C ILE A 24 -13.18 0.03 -14.19
N LEU A 25 -12.32 0.92 -13.70
CA LEU A 25 -11.92 2.11 -14.43
C LEU A 25 -10.57 1.90 -15.11
N GLN A 26 -10.44 2.45 -16.31
CA GLN A 26 -9.23 2.41 -17.13
C GLN A 26 -9.16 3.66 -18.01
N MET A 27 -8.05 3.83 -18.72
CA MET A 27 -7.84 4.96 -19.62
C MET A 27 -9.03 5.15 -20.58
N GLY A 28 -9.52 6.39 -20.68
CA GLY A 28 -10.69 6.74 -21.48
C GLY A 28 -12.04 6.57 -20.77
N ALA A 29 -12.06 6.06 -19.54
CA ALA A 29 -13.27 6.06 -18.72
C ALA A 29 -13.69 7.51 -18.38
N VAL A 30 -15.00 7.75 -18.34
CA VAL A 30 -15.58 9.06 -18.01
C VAL A 30 -16.77 8.84 -17.08
N GLY A 31 -16.92 9.70 -16.07
CA GLY A 31 -18.12 9.73 -15.24
C GLY A 31 -17.88 10.07 -13.77
N ALA A 32 -18.93 9.91 -12.96
CA ALA A 32 -18.91 10.22 -11.53
C ALA A 32 -17.91 9.36 -10.75
N ASP A 33 -17.72 8.09 -11.14
CA ASP A 33 -16.74 7.21 -10.49
C ASP A 33 -15.30 7.67 -10.76
N VAL A 34 -15.00 8.17 -11.96
CA VAL A 34 -13.68 8.74 -12.28
C VAL A 34 -13.43 10.01 -11.47
N LEU A 35 -14.47 10.83 -11.29
CA LEU A 35 -14.39 12.03 -10.47
C LEU A 35 -14.14 11.69 -8.98
N GLU A 36 -14.74 10.61 -8.49
CA GLU A 36 -14.46 10.09 -7.15
C GLU A 36 -13.03 9.55 -7.02
N LEU A 37 -12.57 8.80 -8.02
CA LEU A 37 -11.19 8.33 -8.11
C LEU A 37 -10.20 9.50 -8.04
N GLN A 38 -10.38 10.52 -8.88
CA GLN A 38 -9.54 11.72 -8.90
C GLN A 38 -9.51 12.41 -7.53
N LYS A 39 -10.67 12.56 -6.88
CA LYS A 39 -10.75 13.12 -5.51
C LYS A 39 -9.97 12.28 -4.49
N LEU A 40 -10.06 10.95 -4.56
CA LEU A 40 -9.31 10.07 -3.67
C LEU A 40 -7.81 10.19 -3.94
N LEU A 41 -7.38 10.13 -5.20
CA LEU A 41 -5.97 10.28 -5.58
C LEU A 41 -5.40 11.64 -5.13
N THR A 42 -6.18 12.73 -5.24
CA THR A 42 -5.78 14.04 -4.71
C THR A 42 -5.68 14.04 -3.18
N ARG A 43 -6.64 13.44 -2.47
CA ARG A 43 -6.54 13.29 -1.00
C ARG A 43 -5.33 12.48 -0.56
N ARG A 44 -4.87 11.54 -1.39
CA ARG A 44 -3.67 10.73 -1.16
C ARG A 44 -2.37 11.45 -1.58
N GLY A 45 -2.48 12.63 -2.18
CA GLY A 45 -1.33 13.44 -2.62
C GLY A 45 -0.58 12.87 -3.82
N VAL A 46 -1.18 11.91 -4.55
CA VAL A 46 -0.58 11.33 -5.78
C VAL A 46 -1.07 12.02 -7.05
N TYR A 47 -2.21 12.73 -7.00
CA TYR A 47 -2.77 13.43 -8.15
C TYR A 47 -3.02 14.91 -7.85
N THR A 48 -2.40 15.78 -8.65
CA THR A 48 -2.54 17.24 -8.60
C THR A 48 -3.23 17.82 -9.83
N GLY A 49 -3.73 16.97 -10.72
CA GLY A 49 -4.36 17.37 -11.98
C GLY A 49 -5.83 17.81 -11.85
N PRO A 50 -6.47 18.17 -12.97
CA PRO A 50 -7.84 18.65 -12.99
C PRO A 50 -8.85 17.54 -12.69
N ILE A 51 -9.74 17.81 -11.73
CA ILE A 51 -10.84 16.90 -11.38
C ILE A 51 -12.01 17.12 -12.36
N GLY A 52 -11.90 16.50 -13.54
CA GLY A 52 -12.88 16.62 -14.62
C GLY A 52 -13.79 15.41 -14.81
N GLY A 53 -13.56 14.31 -14.09
CA GLY A 53 -14.26 13.05 -14.32
C GLY A 53 -13.83 12.33 -15.60
N TYR A 54 -12.64 12.65 -16.13
CA TYR A 54 -12.01 11.99 -17.28
C TYR A 54 -10.78 11.22 -16.83
N PHE A 55 -10.68 9.96 -17.24
CA PHE A 55 -9.53 9.11 -16.92
C PHE A 55 -8.49 9.30 -18.03
N ASP A 56 -7.69 10.35 -17.87
CA ASP A 56 -6.59 10.70 -18.77
C ASP A 56 -5.27 9.99 -18.39
N MET A 57 -4.20 10.30 -19.11
CA MET A 57 -2.87 9.75 -18.85
C MET A 57 -2.34 10.18 -17.47
N CYS A 58 -2.61 11.41 -17.03
CA CYS A 58 -2.20 11.89 -15.71
C CYS A 58 -2.89 11.12 -14.57
N VAL A 59 -4.17 10.79 -14.72
CA VAL A 59 -4.90 9.93 -13.78
C VAL A 59 -4.34 8.52 -13.82
N ARG A 60 -4.07 7.96 -15.00
CA ARG A 60 -3.43 6.64 -15.13
C ARG A 60 -2.10 6.59 -14.39
N ASP A 61 -1.24 7.58 -14.60
CA ASP A 61 0.07 7.64 -13.97
C ASP A 61 -0.06 7.79 -12.45
N ALA A 62 -1.01 8.58 -11.96
CA ALA A 62 -1.30 8.67 -10.53
C ALA A 62 -1.88 7.37 -9.94
N VAL A 63 -2.63 6.58 -10.72
CA VAL A 63 -3.11 5.26 -10.32
C VAL A 63 -1.95 4.28 -10.24
N ILE A 64 -1.06 4.27 -11.22
CA ILE A 64 0.15 3.42 -11.24
C ILE A 64 1.03 3.75 -10.04
N GLU A 65 1.29 5.04 -9.82
CA GLU A 65 2.01 5.55 -8.66
C GLU A 65 1.36 5.06 -7.35
N PHE A 66 0.04 5.15 -7.25
CA PHE A 66 -0.67 4.64 -6.09
C PHE A 66 -0.53 3.13 -5.93
N GLN A 67 -0.72 2.36 -7.02
CA GLN A 67 -0.59 0.91 -7.03
C GLN A 67 0.80 0.46 -6.58
N HIS A 68 1.86 1.12 -7.07
CA HIS A 68 3.24 0.92 -6.65
C HIS A 68 3.39 1.13 -5.12
N ARG A 69 2.85 2.23 -4.58
CA ARG A 69 2.90 2.54 -3.14
C ARG A 69 2.20 1.52 -2.24
N VAL A 70 1.17 0.84 -2.75
CA VAL A 70 0.39 -0.16 -2.01
C VAL A 70 0.68 -1.60 -2.47
N PHE A 71 1.78 -1.83 -3.19
CA PHE A 71 2.23 -3.15 -3.64
C PHE A 71 1.19 -3.92 -4.48
N LEU A 72 0.32 -3.19 -5.16
CA LEU A 72 -0.63 -3.75 -6.12
C LEU A 72 0.01 -3.79 -7.51
N ARG A 73 -0.61 -4.57 -8.40
CA ARG A 73 -0.21 -4.64 -9.80
C ARG A 73 -0.30 -3.25 -10.46
N GLU A 74 0.80 -2.79 -11.03
CA GLU A 74 0.96 -1.48 -11.71
C GLU A 74 0.40 -1.49 -13.15
N ASP A 75 -0.83 -1.93 -13.32
CA ASP A 75 -1.48 -1.98 -14.63
C ASP A 75 -2.19 -0.67 -15.03
N GLY A 76 -2.37 0.24 -14.06
CA GLY A 76 -3.14 1.47 -14.25
C GLY A 76 -4.66 1.24 -14.30
N ILE A 77 -5.13 0.06 -13.90
CA ILE A 77 -6.55 -0.33 -13.88
C ILE A 77 -7.09 -0.25 -12.46
N VAL A 78 -8.20 0.48 -12.27
CA VAL A 78 -8.84 0.63 -10.96
C VAL A 78 -9.95 -0.40 -10.83
N GLY A 79 -9.57 -1.60 -10.37
CA GLY A 79 -10.49 -2.66 -9.97
C GLY A 79 -10.90 -2.57 -8.49
N ALA A 80 -11.64 -3.58 -8.01
CA ALA A 80 -12.14 -3.62 -6.62
C ALA A 80 -11.02 -3.56 -5.56
N LEU A 81 -9.88 -4.20 -5.81
CA LEU A 81 -8.71 -4.14 -4.92
C LEU A 81 -8.08 -2.75 -4.90
N THR A 82 -7.93 -2.11 -6.06
CA THR A 82 -7.42 -0.73 -6.16
C THR A 82 -8.35 0.25 -5.43
N TRP A 83 -9.66 0.11 -5.60
CA TRP A 83 -10.66 0.90 -4.88
C TRP A 83 -10.56 0.72 -3.37
N GLN A 84 -10.47 -0.53 -2.90
CA GLN A 84 -10.33 -0.83 -1.48
C GLN A 84 -9.02 -0.25 -0.91
N ALA A 85 -7.92 -0.35 -1.66
CA ALA A 85 -6.64 0.24 -1.27
C ALA A 85 -6.72 1.77 -1.22
N LEU A 86 -7.38 2.43 -2.18
CA LEU A 86 -7.56 3.89 -2.20
C LEU A 86 -8.36 4.40 -1.00
N ASP A 87 -9.43 3.69 -0.63
CA ASP A 87 -10.25 4.00 0.54
C ASP A 87 -9.47 3.81 1.84
N ARG A 88 -8.76 2.68 1.98
CA ARG A 88 -7.97 2.38 3.19
C ARG A 88 -6.69 3.20 3.28
N GLY A 89 -6.06 3.52 2.15
CA GLY A 89 -4.74 4.13 2.05
C GLY A 89 -3.61 3.18 2.44
N ALA A 90 -3.82 1.87 2.29
CA ALA A 90 -2.87 0.83 2.69
C ALA A 90 -2.96 -0.35 1.70
N PRO A 91 -1.90 -1.18 1.61
CA PRO A 91 -1.94 -2.43 0.88
C PRO A 91 -3.09 -3.33 1.37
N VAL A 92 -3.76 -3.99 0.44
CA VAL A 92 -4.88 -4.90 0.69
C VAL A 92 -4.63 -6.24 0.04
N ASN A 93 -5.20 -7.30 0.62
CA ASN A 93 -5.07 -8.67 0.13
C ASN A 93 -3.61 -9.17 0.06
N MET A 94 -2.75 -8.70 0.97
CA MET A 94 -1.38 -9.16 1.04
C MET A 94 -1.29 -10.53 1.72
N PRO A 95 -0.50 -11.46 1.17
CA PRO A 95 -0.32 -12.77 1.79
C PRO A 95 0.48 -12.64 3.08
N VAL A 96 0.21 -13.55 4.02
CA VAL A 96 1.03 -13.68 5.22
C VAL A 96 2.32 -14.40 4.83
N LEU A 97 3.46 -13.72 4.95
CA LEU A 97 4.77 -14.31 4.66
C LEU A 97 5.47 -14.70 5.96
N ARG A 98 6.22 -15.78 5.90
CA ARG A 98 7.06 -16.30 6.99
C ARG A 98 8.23 -17.08 6.42
N TYR A 99 9.16 -17.47 7.29
CA TYR A 99 10.26 -18.35 6.92
C TYR A 99 9.82 -19.52 6.03
N GLY A 100 10.54 -19.71 4.91
CA GLY A 100 10.26 -20.74 3.91
C GLY A 100 9.16 -20.38 2.89
N SER A 101 8.53 -19.21 3.00
CA SER A 101 7.57 -18.74 1.98
C SER A 101 8.30 -18.38 0.68
N LYS A 102 7.73 -18.77 -0.45
CA LYS A 102 8.28 -18.51 -1.78
C LYS A 102 7.19 -17.98 -2.68
N ASP A 103 7.20 -16.68 -2.97
CA ASP A 103 6.19 -16.05 -3.81
C ASP A 103 6.65 -14.67 -4.30
N GLY A 104 5.96 -14.10 -5.29
CA GLY A 104 6.18 -12.73 -5.75
C GLY A 104 6.04 -11.69 -4.64
N ALA A 105 5.19 -11.95 -3.63
CA ALA A 105 5.11 -11.07 -2.47
C ALA A 105 6.41 -11.06 -1.63
N ALA A 106 7.16 -12.16 -1.58
CA ALA A 106 8.46 -12.18 -0.91
C ALA A 106 9.49 -11.33 -1.66
N ILE A 107 9.44 -11.29 -3.00
CA ILE A 107 10.22 -10.37 -3.82
C ILE A 107 9.89 -8.93 -3.44
N THR A 108 8.60 -8.58 -3.38
CA THR A 108 8.16 -7.23 -3.00
C THR A 108 8.63 -6.87 -1.60
N LEU A 109 8.48 -7.77 -0.63
CA LEU A 109 8.98 -7.57 0.74
C LEU A 109 10.49 -7.30 0.74
N GLN A 110 11.29 -8.14 0.07
CA GLN A 110 12.74 -8.00 0.01
C GLN A 110 13.17 -6.68 -0.63
N TRP A 111 12.50 -6.27 -1.71
CA TRP A 111 12.75 -4.99 -2.36
C TRP A 111 12.43 -3.82 -1.43
N VAL A 112 11.26 -3.83 -0.78
CA VAL A 112 10.84 -2.75 0.13
C VAL A 112 11.75 -2.66 1.34
N LEU A 113 12.14 -3.78 1.95
CA LEU A 113 13.10 -3.79 3.05
C LEU A 113 14.39 -3.11 2.60
N ARG A 114 14.95 -3.51 1.45
CA ARG A 114 16.17 -2.90 0.91
C ARG A 114 16.06 -1.40 0.59
N CYS A 115 14.88 -0.92 0.21
CA CYS A 115 14.64 0.51 -0.04
C CYS A 115 14.39 1.31 1.23
N THR A 116 13.77 0.70 2.25
CA THR A 116 13.36 1.39 3.49
C THR A 116 14.44 1.40 4.56
N GLY A 117 15.43 0.51 4.46
CA GLY A 117 16.62 0.51 5.30
C GLY A 117 17.78 -0.23 4.64
N ASP A 118 18.96 -0.16 5.25
CA ASP A 118 20.18 -0.80 4.76
C ASP A 118 20.21 -2.32 5.03
N TYR A 119 19.09 -3.00 4.78
CA TYR A 119 18.99 -4.44 4.95
C TYR A 119 19.66 -5.16 3.78
N GLN A 120 20.67 -5.98 4.08
CA GLN A 120 21.36 -6.81 3.09
C GLN A 120 20.56 -8.09 2.79
N VAL A 121 19.42 -7.92 2.10
CA VAL A 121 18.57 -9.02 1.63
C VAL A 121 18.76 -9.27 0.13
N SER A 122 18.81 -10.54 -0.25
CA SER A 122 18.72 -10.95 -1.65
C SER A 122 17.27 -10.79 -2.11
N ILE A 123 17.05 -10.36 -3.36
CA ILE A 123 15.73 -10.27 -3.97
C ILE A 123 15.56 -11.49 -4.88
N ASP A 124 15.28 -12.63 -4.25
CA ASP A 124 15.17 -13.94 -4.91
C ASP A 124 13.76 -14.55 -4.77
N GLY A 125 12.88 -13.90 -4.00
CA GLY A 125 11.54 -14.40 -3.72
C GLY A 125 11.51 -15.53 -2.70
N ASP A 126 12.65 -15.87 -2.09
CA ASP A 126 12.77 -16.88 -1.05
C ASP A 126 12.88 -16.21 0.32
N PHE A 127 11.90 -16.44 1.18
CA PHE A 127 11.94 -15.95 2.56
C PHE A 127 12.88 -16.84 3.42
N GLY A 128 14.18 -16.60 3.32
CA GLY A 128 15.21 -17.27 4.11
C GLY A 128 15.66 -16.52 5.36
N ASP A 129 16.75 -16.98 5.98
CA ASP A 129 17.25 -16.46 7.27
C ASP A 129 17.55 -14.94 7.22
N ARG A 130 18.10 -14.47 6.10
CA ARG A 130 18.42 -13.05 5.90
C ARG A 130 17.16 -12.18 5.85
N THR A 131 16.14 -12.63 5.13
CA THR A 131 14.85 -11.92 5.03
C THR A 131 14.15 -11.93 6.37
N GLU A 132 14.14 -13.04 7.10
CA GLU A 132 13.55 -13.11 8.44
C GLU A 132 14.23 -12.17 9.43
N THR A 133 15.57 -12.13 9.43
CA THR A 133 16.34 -11.23 10.30
C THR A 133 16.04 -9.77 9.98
N ALA A 134 15.95 -9.42 8.69
CA ALA A 134 15.56 -8.08 8.26
C ALA A 134 14.13 -7.73 8.69
N VAL A 135 13.17 -8.65 8.53
CA VAL A 135 11.77 -8.46 8.98
C VAL A 135 11.71 -8.24 10.49
N LYS A 136 12.38 -9.07 11.29
CA LYS A 136 12.41 -8.90 12.75
C LYS A 136 12.99 -7.55 13.15
N SER A 137 14.06 -7.13 12.47
CA SER A 137 14.70 -5.84 12.71
C SER A 137 13.78 -4.67 12.33
N PHE A 138 13.03 -4.80 11.23
CA PHE A 138 12.03 -3.83 10.80
C PHE A 138 10.84 -3.77 11.77
N GLN A 139 10.32 -4.92 12.19
CA GLN A 139 9.26 -5.00 13.20
C GLN A 139 9.71 -4.32 14.50
N GLN A 140 10.95 -4.56 14.92
CA GLN A 140 11.52 -3.94 16.11
C GLN A 140 11.65 -2.42 15.98
N SER A 141 12.15 -1.91 14.85
CA SER A 141 12.30 -0.46 14.63
C SER A 141 10.95 0.26 14.52
N HIS A 142 9.92 -0.42 14.02
CA HIS A 142 8.57 0.11 13.88
C HIS A 142 7.64 -0.21 15.05
N SER A 143 8.17 -0.72 16.18
CA SER A 143 7.40 -1.06 17.39
C SER A 143 6.22 -2.03 17.12
N LEU A 144 6.43 -2.97 16.20
CA LEU A 144 5.50 -4.05 15.91
C LEU A 144 5.87 -5.31 16.71
N VAL A 145 4.96 -6.29 16.69
CA VAL A 145 5.27 -7.63 17.22
C VAL A 145 6.42 -8.23 16.41
N VAL A 146 7.50 -8.59 17.09
CA VAL A 146 8.72 -9.13 16.48
C VAL A 146 8.62 -10.66 16.39
N ASP A 147 7.74 -11.14 15.52
CA ASP A 147 7.50 -12.57 15.29
C ASP A 147 8.19 -13.11 14.02
N GLY A 148 8.77 -12.24 13.19
CA GLY A 148 9.34 -12.62 11.89
C GLY A 148 8.28 -12.98 10.83
N ILE A 149 7.00 -12.73 11.10
CA ILE A 149 5.87 -13.00 10.22
C ILE A 149 5.36 -11.67 9.66
N VAL A 150 5.28 -11.58 8.33
CA VAL A 150 4.78 -10.39 7.64
C VAL A 150 3.29 -10.53 7.44
N GLY A 151 2.52 -10.01 8.39
CA GLY A 151 1.06 -9.89 8.32
C GLY A 151 0.59 -8.52 7.85
N GLU A 152 -0.73 -8.27 7.91
CA GLU A 152 -1.36 -7.02 7.47
C GLU A 152 -0.74 -5.77 8.13
N GLU A 153 -0.44 -5.84 9.42
CA GLU A 153 0.18 -4.73 10.16
C GLU A 153 1.60 -4.42 9.66
N THR A 154 2.39 -5.46 9.42
CA THR A 154 3.75 -5.33 8.88
C THR A 154 3.71 -4.78 7.45
N TRP A 155 2.81 -5.26 6.60
CA TRP A 155 2.61 -4.74 5.25
C TRP A 155 2.22 -3.25 5.24
N ASN A 156 1.34 -2.85 6.14
CA ASN A 156 0.95 -1.45 6.29
C ASN A 156 2.14 -0.58 6.72
N ALA A 157 2.92 -1.04 7.71
CA ALA A 157 4.12 -0.33 8.13
C ALA A 157 5.18 -0.22 7.02
N LEU A 158 5.38 -1.28 6.23
CA LEU A 158 6.29 -1.30 5.09
C LEU A 158 5.85 -0.30 4.01
N SER A 159 4.56 -0.25 3.67
CA SER A 159 4.03 0.74 2.73
C SER A 159 4.24 2.16 3.22
N LEU A 160 4.00 2.44 4.50
CA LEU A 160 4.26 3.75 5.09
C LEU A 160 5.74 4.12 5.08
N ALA A 161 6.62 3.19 5.42
CA ALA A 161 8.07 3.39 5.38
C ALA A 161 8.55 3.66 3.95
N HIS A 162 8.09 2.89 2.97
CA HIS A 162 8.43 3.06 1.57
C HIS A 162 7.96 4.42 1.03
N ASN A 163 6.71 4.79 1.33
CA ASN A 163 6.14 6.07 0.93
C ASN A 163 6.93 7.26 1.51
N ARG A 164 7.45 7.15 2.73
CA ARG A 164 8.28 8.19 3.34
C ARG A 164 9.60 8.36 2.61
N VAL A 165 10.29 7.27 2.27
CA VAL A 165 11.54 7.31 1.50
C VAL A 165 11.29 7.94 0.13
N HIS A 166 10.26 7.47 -0.57
CA HIS A 166 9.92 7.96 -1.90
C HIS A 166 9.53 9.46 -1.91
N ALA A 167 8.75 9.90 -0.91
CA ALA A 167 8.40 11.31 -0.75
C ALA A 167 9.63 12.19 -0.47
N GLN A 168 10.61 11.69 0.30
CA GLN A 168 11.86 12.40 0.58
C GLN A 168 12.71 12.55 -0.69
N GLU A 169 12.80 11.51 -1.52
CA GLU A 169 13.51 11.53 -2.80
C GLU A 169 12.90 12.57 -3.76
N MET A 170 11.57 12.59 -3.90
CA MET A 170 10.88 13.57 -4.73
C MET A 170 11.07 15.01 -4.23
N SER A 171 11.12 15.23 -2.91
CA SER A 171 11.39 16.54 -2.33
C SER A 171 12.81 17.02 -2.63
N ASN A 172 13.79 16.12 -2.54
CA ASN A 172 15.19 16.43 -2.82
C ASN A 172 15.41 16.75 -4.31
N GLN A 173 14.71 16.07 -5.22
CA GLN A 173 14.80 16.30 -6.67
C GLN A 173 14.16 17.62 -7.14
N ARG A 174 13.18 18.16 -6.40
CA ARG A 174 12.56 19.47 -6.72
C ARG A 174 13.33 20.67 -6.18
N SER A 175 14.34 20.42 -5.34
CA SER A 175 15.15 21.46 -4.69
C SER A 175 16.52 21.64 -5.34
N ALA A 176 16.79 20.95 -6.45
CA ALA A 176 18.00 21.01 -7.26
C ALA A 176 17.67 21.58 -8.66
#